data_AF-A0A947RM83-F1
#
_entry.id   AF-A0A947RM83-F1
#
_cell.length_a   1.000
_cell.length_b   1.000
_cell.length_c   1.000
_cell.angle_alpha   90.00
_cell.angle_beta   90.00
_cell.angle_gamma   90.00
#
_symmetry.space_group_name_H-M   'P 1'
#
loop_
_entity.id
_entity.type
_entity.pdbx_description
1 polymer ?
#
loop_
_entity_poly.entity_id
_entity_poly.type
_entity_poly.pdbx_seq_one_letter_code
_entity_poly.pdbx_strand_id
1 'polypeptide(L)'
;ATLAQNVADILLESDCASEGPSKGAPTHPTIIERSPGALEPLAGRYFDEKSAAFVDVLFKDDKLWVYGHKLSATSEDRFFFTQHPEATAVFGCPGKDSRTVTIDIGNGPNTYKQVHAIETTTKDLAAYVGTYRSPELDVIWRLDLDEEQLVVQRGRHGTSVLKPICQDVFVDPWVGKILHGNAEWVIAFDRIDGQVSGLRVTASGARGRNLRFNKTS
;
A
#
# COMPACT_ATOMS: atom_id res chain seq x y z
N ALA A 1 16.00 10.64 53.86
CA ALA A 1 14.97 11.14 52.94
C ALA A 1 15.16 10.41 51.62
N THR A 2 14.27 9.47 51.30
CA THR A 2 14.29 8.76 50.02
C THR A 2 12.84 8.63 49.60
N LEU A 3 12.41 9.50 48.70
CA LEU A 3 11.09 9.45 48.08
C LEU A 3 11.04 8.25 47.13
N ALA A 4 10.13 7.32 47.37
CA ALA A 4 9.69 6.35 46.37
C ALA A 4 8.48 6.96 45.64
N GLN A 5 8.65 7.30 44.37
CA GLN A 5 7.54 7.65 43.47
C GLN A 5 7.03 6.38 42.81
N ASN A 6 5.80 5.97 43.14
CA ASN A 6 5.03 5.03 42.34
C ASN A 6 4.41 5.80 41.18
N VAL A 7 4.79 5.47 39.96
CA VAL A 7 4.13 5.92 38.73
C VAL A 7 3.07 4.88 38.37
N ALA A 8 1.88 5.37 38.07
CA ALA A 8 0.68 4.60 37.79
C ALA A 8 0.81 3.72 36.53
N ASP A 9 0.40 2.46 36.65
CA ASP A 9 0.03 1.63 35.50
C ASP A 9 -1.31 2.13 34.96
N ILE A 10 -1.29 2.68 33.74
CA ILE A 10 -2.49 2.94 32.95
C ILE A 10 -2.78 1.67 32.15
N LEU A 11 -3.77 0.90 32.62
CA LEU A 11 -4.46 -0.12 31.85
C LEU A 11 -5.21 0.55 30.69
N LEU A 12 -4.72 0.36 29.46
CA LEU A 12 -5.55 0.52 28.27
C LEU A 12 -6.17 -0.84 27.96
N GLU A 13 -7.41 -1.01 28.40
CA GLU A 13 -8.31 -2.06 27.91
C GLU A 13 -8.63 -1.77 26.44
N SER A 14 -8.13 -2.62 25.55
CA SER A 14 -8.68 -2.87 24.22
C SER A 14 -8.21 -4.27 23.83
N ASP A 15 -9.10 -5.24 24.04
CA ASP A 15 -8.89 -6.66 23.76
C ASP A 15 -8.70 -6.90 22.25
N CYS A 16 -7.45 -6.78 21.79
CA CYS A 16 -6.95 -7.48 20.62
C CYS A 16 -5.85 -8.42 21.12
N ALA A 17 -6.23 -9.56 21.69
CA ALA A 17 -5.28 -10.58 22.12
C ALA A 17 -4.57 -11.18 20.90
N SER A 18 -3.36 -10.68 20.62
CA SER A 18 -2.42 -11.31 19.70
C SER A 18 -1.89 -12.59 20.35
N GLU A 19 -2.50 -13.74 20.06
CA GLU A 19 -1.83 -15.01 20.31
C GLU A 19 -0.55 -15.10 19.47
N GLY A 20 0.58 -15.28 20.15
CA GLY A 20 1.89 -15.43 19.52
C GLY A 20 1.97 -16.64 18.59
N PRO A 21 3.01 -16.72 17.73
CA PRO A 21 3.11 -17.78 16.73
C PRO A 21 3.26 -19.15 17.39
N SER A 22 2.22 -19.99 17.27
CA SER A 22 2.27 -21.41 17.64
C SER A 22 3.20 -22.16 16.67
N LYS A 23 4.29 -22.73 17.21
CA LYS A 23 5.18 -23.67 16.50
C LYS A 23 4.56 -25.07 16.55
N GLY A 24 3.94 -25.48 15.45
CA GLY A 24 3.55 -26.87 15.20
C GLY A 24 2.57 -26.93 14.03
N ALA A 25 2.98 -27.48 12.89
CA ALA A 25 2.19 -27.48 11.66
C ALA A 25 1.16 -28.63 11.63
N PRO A 26 -0.15 -28.36 11.54
CA PRO A 26 -1.04 -29.16 10.72
C PRO A 26 -0.82 -28.79 9.25
N THR A 27 -0.73 -29.80 8.38
CA THR A 27 -0.47 -29.66 6.93
C THR A 27 -1.63 -28.98 6.18
N HIS A 28 -2.77 -28.77 6.84
CA HIS A 28 -3.87 -27.94 6.35
C HIS A 28 -4.39 -27.06 7.50
N PRO A 29 -4.45 -25.73 7.35
CA PRO A 29 -5.03 -24.86 8.36
C PRO A 29 -6.52 -25.19 8.53
N THR A 30 -7.01 -25.20 9.77
CA THR A 30 -8.45 -25.30 10.04
C THR A 30 -9.14 -24.04 9.52
N ILE A 31 -10.09 -24.21 8.61
CA ILE A 31 -10.85 -23.10 8.04
C ILE A 31 -12.02 -22.76 8.96
N ILE A 32 -12.16 -21.49 9.30
CA ILE A 32 -13.33 -20.95 10.01
C ILE A 32 -14.17 -20.14 9.02
N GLU A 33 -15.48 -20.37 9.01
CA GLU A 33 -16.38 -19.50 8.25
C GLU A 33 -16.55 -18.15 8.95
N ARG A 34 -16.30 -17.06 8.21
CA ARG A 34 -16.56 -15.69 8.64
C ARG A 34 -17.80 -15.19 7.91
N SER A 35 -18.62 -14.41 8.60
CA SER A 35 -19.78 -13.77 7.97
C SER A 35 -19.35 -12.67 6.99
N PRO A 36 -20.14 -12.38 5.94
CA PRO A 36 -19.89 -11.28 5.00
C PRO A 36 -19.59 -9.95 5.70
N GLY A 37 -20.42 -9.56 6.68
CA GLY A 37 -20.27 -8.31 7.42
C GLY A 37 -19.00 -8.21 8.27
N ALA A 38 -18.35 -9.34 8.58
CA ALA A 38 -17.05 -9.37 9.26
C ALA A 38 -15.86 -9.30 8.28
N LEU A 39 -16.07 -9.66 7.01
CA LEU A 39 -15.04 -9.66 5.97
C LEU A 39 -15.02 -8.35 5.17
N GLU A 40 -16.18 -7.82 4.81
CA GLU A 40 -16.31 -6.61 3.99
C GLU A 40 -15.49 -5.42 4.53
N PRO A 41 -15.44 -5.13 5.84
CA PRO A 41 -14.62 -4.02 6.38
C PRO A 41 -13.10 -4.23 6.25
N LEU A 42 -12.65 -5.45 5.95
CA LEU A 42 -11.24 -5.75 5.70
C LEU A 42 -10.83 -5.41 4.25
N ALA A 43 -11.80 -5.24 3.36
CA ALA A 43 -11.54 -4.87 1.98
C ALA A 43 -11.07 -3.42 1.85
N GLY A 44 -10.33 -3.16 0.79
CA GLY A 44 -9.77 -1.85 0.47
C GLY A 44 -8.35 -1.94 -0.02
N ARG A 45 -7.79 -0.76 -0.30
CA ARG A 45 -6.40 -0.61 -0.72
C ARG A 45 -5.52 -0.41 0.51
N TYR A 46 -4.37 -1.08 0.52
CA TYR A 46 -3.37 -0.93 1.56
C TYR A 46 -2.03 -0.55 0.94
N PHE A 47 -1.31 0.38 1.55
CA PHE A 47 -0.07 0.97 1.04
C PHE A 47 1.08 0.84 2.05
N ASP A 48 2.28 0.58 1.55
CA ASP A 48 3.54 0.65 2.29
C ASP A 48 4.37 1.83 1.77
N GLU A 49 4.50 2.86 2.60
CA GLU A 49 5.28 4.08 2.31
C GLU A 49 6.75 3.80 2.00
N LYS A 50 7.34 2.78 2.66
CA LYS A 50 8.76 2.46 2.55
C LYS A 50 9.11 1.87 1.20
N SER A 51 8.31 0.90 0.74
CA SER A 51 8.51 0.29 -0.57
C SER A 51 7.79 1.05 -1.70
N ALA A 52 6.89 1.96 -1.37
CA ALA A 52 5.94 2.58 -2.30
C ALA A 52 5.18 1.50 -3.11
N ALA A 53 4.70 0.46 -2.42
CA ALA A 53 3.90 -0.61 -3.00
C ALA A 53 2.52 -0.62 -2.35
N PHE A 54 1.52 -1.12 -3.08
CA PHE A 54 0.19 -1.32 -2.54
C PHE A 54 -0.31 -2.74 -2.80
N VAL A 55 -1.36 -3.11 -2.07
CA VAL A 55 -2.14 -4.31 -2.29
C VAL A 55 -3.63 -3.95 -2.22
N ASP A 56 -4.40 -4.51 -3.15
CA ASP A 56 -5.85 -4.46 -3.09
C ASP A 56 -6.36 -5.74 -2.42
N VAL A 57 -7.11 -5.55 -1.34
CA VAL A 57 -7.91 -6.59 -0.70
C VAL A 57 -9.34 -6.42 -1.23
N LEU A 58 -9.78 -7.35 -2.07
CA LEU A 58 -11.10 -7.27 -2.70
C LEU A 58 -12.09 -8.16 -1.96
N PHE A 59 -13.31 -7.68 -1.75
CA PHE A 59 -14.44 -8.50 -1.29
C PHE A 59 -15.32 -8.86 -2.48
N LYS A 60 -15.39 -10.15 -2.81
CA LYS A 60 -16.17 -10.68 -3.94
C LYS A 60 -16.63 -12.11 -3.63
N ASP A 61 -17.87 -12.43 -3.99
CA ASP A 61 -18.48 -13.75 -3.79
C ASP A 61 -18.40 -14.19 -2.31
N ASP A 62 -18.67 -13.25 -1.39
CA ASP A 62 -18.58 -13.41 0.07
C ASP A 62 -17.20 -13.85 0.60
N LYS A 63 -16.13 -13.57 -0.16
CA LYS A 63 -14.75 -13.92 0.19
C LYS A 63 -13.81 -12.74 -0.03
N LEU A 64 -12.67 -12.76 0.67
CA LEU A 64 -11.56 -11.85 0.44
C LEU A 64 -10.62 -12.40 -0.61
N TRP A 65 -10.07 -11.51 -1.43
CA TRP A 65 -9.12 -11.83 -2.49
C TRP A 65 -7.95 -10.85 -2.45
N VAL A 66 -6.74 -11.39 -2.62
CA VAL A 66 -5.50 -10.62 -2.69
C VAL A 66 -4.65 -11.19 -3.83
N TYR A 67 -4.13 -10.34 -4.71
CA TYR A 67 -3.38 -10.75 -5.91
C TYR A 67 -4.13 -11.75 -6.80
N GLY A 68 -5.47 -11.72 -6.80
CA GLY A 68 -6.31 -12.67 -7.53
C GLY A 68 -6.45 -14.05 -6.87
N HIS A 69 -5.90 -14.23 -5.68
CA HIS A 69 -6.01 -15.46 -4.89
C HIS A 69 -7.02 -15.29 -3.76
N LYS A 70 -7.78 -16.36 -3.51
CA LYS A 70 -8.80 -16.38 -2.47
C LYS A 70 -8.16 -16.56 -1.10
N LEU A 71 -8.63 -15.80 -0.12
CA LEU A 71 -8.25 -15.97 1.27
C LEU A 71 -9.25 -16.86 2.01
N SER A 72 -8.75 -17.67 2.93
CA SER A 72 -9.55 -18.47 3.86
C SER A 72 -9.12 -18.17 5.29
N ALA A 73 -10.09 -17.88 6.15
CA ALA A 73 -9.84 -17.48 7.53
C ALA A 73 -9.44 -18.68 8.39
N THR A 74 -8.45 -18.49 9.25
CA THR A 74 -8.06 -19.43 10.32
C THR A 74 -8.37 -18.88 11.70
N SER A 75 -8.52 -17.55 11.81
CA SER A 75 -9.02 -16.84 12.98
C SER A 75 -9.80 -15.60 12.53
N GLU A 76 -10.11 -14.71 13.45
CA GLU A 76 -10.72 -13.40 13.17
C GLU A 76 -9.89 -12.53 12.22
N ASP A 77 -8.57 -12.54 12.43
CA ASP A 77 -7.60 -11.64 11.84
C ASP A 77 -6.60 -12.34 10.91
N ARG A 78 -6.51 -13.68 10.97
CA ARG A 78 -5.54 -14.47 10.20
C ARG A 78 -6.23 -15.24 9.08
N PHE A 79 -5.56 -15.20 7.93
CA PHE A 79 -5.99 -15.82 6.71
C PHE A 79 -4.79 -16.49 6.04
N PHE A 80 -5.07 -17.52 5.24
CA PHE A 80 -4.11 -18.08 4.30
C PHE A 80 -4.66 -18.00 2.87
N PHE A 81 -3.75 -18.07 1.90
CA PHE A 81 -4.10 -18.10 0.49
C PHE A 81 -4.51 -19.52 0.10
N THR A 82 -5.75 -19.73 -0.37
CA THR A 82 -6.28 -21.09 -0.63
C THR A 82 -5.39 -21.91 -1.58
N GLN A 83 -4.79 -21.26 -2.58
CA GLN A 83 -3.90 -21.89 -3.55
C GLN A 83 -2.43 -22.02 -3.06
N HIS A 84 -2.06 -21.29 -2.01
CA HIS A 84 -0.71 -21.22 -1.45
C HIS A 84 -0.81 -21.21 0.10
N PRO A 85 -1.12 -22.35 0.73
CA PRO A 85 -1.41 -22.40 2.17
C PRO A 85 -0.24 -21.99 3.09
N GLU A 86 0.98 -21.96 2.55
CA GLU A 86 2.18 -21.42 3.19
C GLU A 86 2.17 -19.88 3.27
N ALA A 87 1.42 -19.21 2.40
CA ALA A 87 1.28 -17.77 2.39
C ALA A 87 0.16 -17.34 3.35
N THR A 88 0.39 -16.24 4.07
CA THR A 88 -0.52 -15.73 5.10
C THR A 88 -0.83 -14.25 4.91
N ALA A 89 -2.01 -13.86 5.37
CA ALA A 89 -2.42 -12.46 5.51
C ALA A 89 -2.97 -12.27 6.93
N VAL A 90 -2.44 -11.29 7.65
CA VAL A 90 -2.84 -10.96 9.03
C VAL A 90 -3.32 -9.52 9.06
N PHE A 91 -4.59 -9.31 9.40
CA PHE A 91 -5.19 -7.99 9.48
C PHE A 91 -5.04 -7.43 10.91
N GLY A 92 -4.37 -6.30 11.05
CA GLY A 92 -4.30 -5.62 12.34
C GLY A 92 -5.67 -5.06 12.76
N CYS A 93 -5.81 -4.77 14.05
CA CYS A 93 -6.92 -3.95 14.53
C CYS A 93 -6.80 -2.54 13.94
N PRO A 94 -7.92 -1.88 13.59
CA PRO A 94 -7.87 -0.48 13.19
C PRO A 94 -7.25 0.33 14.34
N GLY A 95 -6.11 0.95 14.09
CA GLY A 95 -5.52 1.90 15.02
C GLY A 95 -6.29 3.22 15.02
N LYS A 96 -5.69 4.25 15.63
CA LYS A 96 -6.26 5.61 15.62
C LYS A 96 -6.50 6.15 14.20
N ASP A 97 -5.68 5.74 13.23
CA ASP A 97 -5.65 6.35 11.90
C ASP A 97 -5.96 5.39 10.73
N SER A 98 -5.71 4.07 10.86
CA SER A 98 -6.03 3.08 9.80
C SER A 98 -5.83 1.63 10.26
N ARG A 99 -6.42 0.68 9.54
CA ARG A 99 -6.15 -0.77 9.65
C ARG A 99 -4.84 -1.13 8.96
N THR A 100 -4.17 -2.20 9.38
CA THR A 100 -3.03 -2.78 8.65
C THR A 100 -3.33 -4.17 8.10
N VAL A 101 -2.57 -4.57 7.09
CA VAL A 101 -2.48 -5.97 6.68
C VAL A 101 -1.01 -6.34 6.51
N THR A 102 -0.61 -7.47 7.10
CA THR A 102 0.72 -8.06 6.93
C THR A 102 0.60 -9.30 6.06
N ILE A 103 1.28 -9.33 4.93
CA ILE A 103 1.29 -10.45 3.98
C ILE A 103 2.67 -11.08 3.94
N ASP A 104 2.73 -12.39 4.16
CA ASP A 104 3.94 -13.19 3.96
C ASP A 104 3.69 -14.24 2.88
N ILE A 105 4.48 -14.19 1.82
CA ILE A 105 4.45 -15.12 0.67
C ILE A 105 5.76 -15.92 0.56
N GLY A 106 6.50 -16.07 1.66
CA GLY A 106 7.75 -16.83 1.73
C GLY A 106 9.03 -16.02 1.56
N ASN A 107 8.93 -14.71 1.29
CA ASN A 107 10.06 -13.78 1.24
C ASN A 107 10.11 -12.84 2.46
N GLY A 108 9.38 -13.20 3.52
CA GLY A 108 9.21 -12.40 4.72
C GLY A 108 7.97 -11.49 4.64
N PRO A 109 7.48 -11.04 5.81
CA PRO A 109 6.27 -10.26 5.92
C PRO A 109 6.44 -8.84 5.38
N ASN A 110 5.49 -8.38 4.58
CA ASN A 110 5.32 -6.98 4.21
C ASN A 110 4.05 -6.43 4.88
N THR A 111 4.16 -5.29 5.55
CA THR A 111 3.04 -4.65 6.24
C THR A 111 2.60 -3.41 5.48
N TYR A 112 1.29 -3.31 5.24
CA TYR A 112 0.64 -2.24 4.52
C TYR A 112 -0.41 -1.60 5.44
N LYS A 113 -0.61 -0.28 5.30
CA LYS A 113 -1.67 0.47 5.99
C LYS A 113 -2.82 0.74 5.05
N GLN A 114 -4.05 0.58 5.52
CA GLN A 114 -5.24 0.88 4.73
C GLN A 114 -5.24 2.37 4.37
N VAL A 115 -5.50 2.65 3.10
CA VAL A 115 -5.60 4.01 2.57
C VAL A 115 -6.95 4.20 1.92
N HIS A 116 -7.47 5.41 2.04
CA HIS A 116 -8.70 5.82 1.40
C HIS A 116 -8.38 6.70 0.21
N ALA A 117 -9.15 6.51 -0.86
CA ALA A 117 -9.12 7.41 -1.99
C ALA A 117 -9.41 8.83 -1.49
N ILE A 118 -8.58 9.78 -1.92
CA ILE A 118 -8.82 11.20 -1.69
C ILE A 118 -9.46 11.78 -2.94
N GLU A 119 -10.46 12.63 -2.75
CA GLU A 119 -10.92 13.52 -3.81
C GLU A 119 -9.89 14.65 -3.95
N THR A 120 -9.18 14.67 -5.07
CA THR A 120 -8.19 15.71 -5.37
C THR A 120 -8.84 16.84 -6.14
N THR A 121 -8.71 18.09 -5.65
CA THR A 121 -9.10 19.26 -6.43
C THR A 121 -7.99 19.65 -7.42
N THR A 122 -8.33 20.39 -8.48
CA THR A 122 -7.35 20.97 -9.41
C THR A 122 -6.28 21.80 -8.69
N LYS A 123 -6.66 22.50 -7.62
CA LYS A 123 -5.73 23.28 -6.79
C LYS A 123 -4.73 22.38 -6.05
N ASP A 124 -5.17 21.24 -5.53
CA ASP A 124 -4.28 20.29 -4.87
C ASP A 124 -3.33 19.65 -5.89
N LEU A 125 -3.84 19.33 -7.08
CA LEU A 125 -3.05 18.73 -8.15
C LEU A 125 -1.97 19.67 -8.70
N ALA A 126 -2.22 20.99 -8.70
CA ALA A 126 -1.26 21.99 -9.13
C ALA A 126 0.06 21.95 -8.36
N ALA A 127 0.07 21.47 -7.11
CA ALA A 127 1.29 21.34 -6.32
C ALA A 127 2.29 20.33 -6.91
N TYR A 128 1.82 19.34 -7.66
CA TYR A 128 2.64 18.28 -8.26
C TYR A 128 3.15 18.64 -9.66
N VAL A 129 2.62 19.68 -10.30
CA VAL A 129 3.08 20.14 -11.62
C VAL A 129 4.54 20.55 -11.57
N GLY A 130 5.30 20.17 -12.59
CA GLY A 130 6.70 20.54 -12.73
C GLY A 130 7.53 19.56 -13.55
N THR A 131 8.83 19.84 -13.61
CA THR A 131 9.81 18.97 -14.25
C THR A 131 10.56 18.17 -13.21
N TYR A 132 10.70 16.87 -13.43
CA TYR A 132 11.32 15.91 -12.53
C TYR A 132 12.46 15.19 -13.25
N ARG A 133 13.68 15.23 -12.70
CA ARG A 133 14.85 14.57 -13.30
C ARG A 133 15.35 13.44 -12.41
N SER A 134 15.53 12.25 -12.99
CA SER A 134 16.26 11.16 -12.35
C SER A 134 17.74 11.24 -12.69
N PRO A 135 18.63 11.52 -11.72
CA PRO A 135 20.08 11.50 -11.96
C PRO A 135 20.62 10.10 -12.23
N GLU A 136 19.92 9.05 -11.78
CA GLU A 136 20.32 7.66 -11.94
C GLU A 136 20.17 7.17 -13.37
N LEU A 137 19.06 7.54 -14.03
CA LEU A 137 18.75 7.12 -15.40
C LEU A 137 18.98 8.20 -16.45
N ASP A 138 19.32 9.41 -16.02
CA ASP A 138 19.41 10.61 -16.87
C ASP A 138 18.14 10.83 -17.73
N VAL A 139 16.98 10.66 -17.10
CA VAL A 139 15.67 10.87 -17.75
C VAL A 139 14.91 12.01 -17.08
N ILE A 140 14.08 12.68 -17.87
CA ILE A 140 13.22 13.78 -17.45
C ILE A 140 11.76 13.38 -17.63
N TRP A 141 10.97 13.57 -16.59
CA TRP A 141 9.52 13.46 -16.61
C TRP A 141 8.93 14.85 -16.40
N ARG A 142 7.86 15.16 -17.14
CA ARG A 142 7.12 16.41 -16.98
C ARG A 142 5.71 16.09 -16.52
N LEU A 143 5.30 16.68 -15.42
CA LEU A 143 3.94 16.58 -14.91
C LEU A 143 3.23 17.90 -15.18
N ASP A 144 2.07 17.82 -15.82
CA ASP A 144 1.20 18.95 -16.14
C ASP A 144 -0.24 18.64 -15.71
N LEU A 145 -1.10 19.65 -15.72
CA LEU A 145 -2.55 19.46 -15.65
C LEU A 145 -3.10 19.40 -17.07
N ASP A 146 -3.89 18.36 -17.34
CA ASP A 146 -4.75 18.29 -18.52
C ASP A 146 -6.19 18.27 -18.01
N GLU A 147 -6.95 19.32 -18.33
CA GLU A 147 -8.24 19.63 -17.73
C GLU A 147 -8.16 19.69 -16.18
N GLU A 148 -8.58 18.64 -15.50
CA GLU A 148 -8.59 18.51 -14.03
C GLU A 148 -7.80 17.28 -13.55
N GLN A 149 -6.96 16.72 -14.43
CA GLN A 149 -6.22 15.51 -14.18
C GLN A 149 -4.72 15.77 -14.22
N LEU A 150 -3.99 15.13 -13.31
CA LEU A 150 -2.54 15.17 -13.32
C LEU A 150 -2.03 14.20 -14.39
N VAL A 151 -1.36 14.71 -15.40
CA VAL A 151 -0.76 13.92 -16.48
C VAL A 151 0.75 13.92 -16.37
N VAL A 152 1.37 12.82 -16.78
CA VAL A 152 2.82 12.68 -16.81
C VAL A 152 3.27 12.34 -18.22
N GLN A 153 4.22 13.13 -18.72
CA GLN A 153 4.85 13.01 -20.02
C GLN A 153 6.26 12.46 -19.84
N ARG A 154 6.56 11.38 -20.56
CA ARG A 154 7.84 10.65 -20.44
C ARG A 154 8.57 10.60 -21.77
N GLY A 155 8.96 11.74 -22.35
CA GLY A 155 9.73 11.79 -23.60
C GLY A 155 9.25 10.79 -24.67
N ARG A 156 10.03 9.73 -24.93
CA ARG A 156 9.74 8.68 -25.93
C ARG A 156 8.63 7.69 -25.55
N HIS A 157 8.17 7.69 -24.31
CA HIS A 157 7.23 6.71 -23.77
C HIS A 157 5.77 7.21 -23.71
N GLY A 158 5.53 8.44 -24.16
CA GLY A 158 4.20 9.03 -24.24
C GLY A 158 3.71 9.60 -22.91
N THR A 159 2.39 9.80 -22.85
CA THR A 159 1.68 10.44 -21.75
C THR A 159 0.70 9.47 -21.10
N SER A 160 0.52 9.57 -19.79
CA SER A 160 -0.56 8.88 -19.08
C SER A 160 -1.19 9.78 -18.01
N VAL A 161 -2.46 9.53 -17.71
CA VAL A 161 -3.19 10.15 -16.61
C VAL A 161 -2.86 9.42 -15.32
N LEU A 162 -2.46 10.16 -14.29
CA LEU A 162 -2.22 9.64 -12.95
C LEU A 162 -3.52 9.52 -12.17
N LYS A 163 -3.69 8.41 -11.45
CA LYS A 163 -4.85 8.16 -10.60
C LYS A 163 -4.44 8.30 -9.13
N PRO A 164 -5.05 9.19 -8.34
CA PRO A 164 -4.71 9.31 -6.93
C PRO A 164 -5.07 8.02 -6.17
N ILE A 165 -4.18 7.63 -5.26
CA ILE A 165 -4.44 6.56 -4.28
C ILE A 165 -4.80 7.19 -2.93
N CYS A 166 -3.91 8.06 -2.46
CA CYS A 166 -4.04 8.83 -1.24
C CYS A 166 -3.18 10.09 -1.39
N GLN A 167 -3.06 10.90 -0.34
CA GLN A 167 -2.20 12.07 -0.36
C GLN A 167 -0.78 11.70 -0.80
N ASP A 168 -0.24 12.47 -1.76
CA ASP A 168 1.11 12.31 -2.31
C ASP A 168 1.40 10.96 -3.00
N VAL A 169 0.39 10.11 -3.27
CA VAL A 169 0.60 8.81 -3.92
C VAL A 169 -0.37 8.60 -5.06
N PHE A 170 0.17 8.25 -6.22
CA PHE A 170 -0.57 8.05 -7.46
C PHE A 170 -0.20 6.72 -8.12
N VAL A 171 -1.17 6.14 -8.83
CA VAL A 171 -0.92 5.07 -9.79
C VAL A 171 -0.78 5.67 -11.18
N ASP A 172 0.25 5.21 -11.87
CA ASP A 172 0.42 5.37 -13.29
C ASP A 172 0.07 4.05 -14.01
N PRO A 173 -1.02 4.03 -14.81
CA PRO A 173 -1.46 2.83 -15.51
C PRO A 173 -0.58 2.52 -16.74
N TRP A 174 0.48 3.28 -17.00
CA TRP A 174 1.39 3.01 -18.10
C TRP A 174 2.11 1.67 -17.91
N VAL A 175 1.56 0.64 -18.53
CA VAL A 175 2.24 -0.63 -18.72
C VAL A 175 3.17 -0.46 -19.91
N GLY A 176 4.40 -0.02 -19.64
CA GLY A 176 5.39 0.17 -20.70
C GLY A 176 5.50 -1.07 -21.57
N LYS A 177 5.40 -0.92 -22.90
CA LYS A 177 5.53 -2.01 -23.90
C LYS A 177 6.84 -2.81 -23.81
N ILE A 178 7.77 -2.43 -22.94
CA ILE A 178 9.11 -3.00 -22.79
C ILE A 178 9.13 -4.15 -21.77
N LEU A 179 8.16 -4.22 -20.85
CA LEU A 179 8.09 -5.26 -19.83
C LEU A 179 6.71 -5.90 -19.88
N HIS A 180 6.65 -7.19 -20.26
CA HIS A 180 5.44 -8.01 -20.31
C HIS A 180 4.87 -8.29 -18.91
N GLY A 181 4.51 -7.24 -18.16
CA GLY A 181 3.93 -7.37 -16.83
C GLY A 181 2.77 -6.41 -16.64
N ASN A 182 1.70 -6.86 -16.01
CA ASN A 182 0.55 -6.02 -15.63
C ASN A 182 0.85 -5.15 -14.41
N ALA A 183 2.12 -4.85 -14.16
CA ALA A 183 2.56 -4.09 -12.99
C ALA A 183 2.24 -2.62 -13.21
N GLU A 184 1.37 -2.07 -12.37
CA GLU A 184 1.14 -0.64 -12.30
C GLU A 184 2.34 0.04 -11.63
N TRP A 185 2.67 1.25 -12.08
CA TRP A 185 3.72 2.06 -11.45
C TRP A 185 3.11 2.93 -10.36
N VAL A 186 3.73 2.91 -9.19
CA VAL A 186 3.37 3.77 -8.08
C VAL A 186 4.32 4.95 -8.06
N ILE A 187 3.76 6.15 -8.07
CA ILE A 187 4.47 7.42 -7.92
C ILE A 187 4.16 7.95 -6.52
N ALA A 188 5.17 8.03 -5.67
CA ALA A 188 5.08 8.65 -4.35
C ALA A 188 5.87 9.95 -4.33
N PHE A 189 5.22 11.07 -4.03
CA PHE A 189 5.86 12.37 -3.94
C PHE A 189 6.52 12.57 -2.58
N ASP A 190 7.71 13.17 -2.61
CA ASP A 190 8.43 13.58 -1.41
C ASP A 190 8.23 15.08 -1.21
N ARG A 191 8.09 15.52 0.05
CA ARG A 191 7.94 16.94 0.42
C ARG A 191 9.08 17.40 1.33
N ILE A 192 9.49 18.66 1.15
CA ILE A 192 10.37 19.40 2.06
C ILE A 192 9.65 20.70 2.39
N ASP A 193 9.46 20.99 3.69
CA ASP A 193 8.74 22.18 4.18
C ASP A 193 7.34 22.36 3.55
N GLY A 194 6.64 21.24 3.35
CA GLY A 194 5.29 21.21 2.75
C GLY A 194 5.27 21.31 1.22
N GLN A 195 6.40 21.57 0.56
CA GLN A 195 6.50 21.67 -0.90
C GLN A 195 6.99 20.37 -1.51
N VAL A 196 6.43 19.99 -2.66
CA VAL A 196 6.89 18.82 -3.43
C VAL A 196 8.32 19.05 -3.91
N SER A 197 9.25 18.22 -3.46
CA SER A 197 10.68 18.32 -3.79
C SER A 197 11.14 17.26 -4.80
N GLY A 198 10.37 16.18 -4.94
CA GLY A 198 10.71 15.08 -5.82
C GLY A 198 9.64 14.00 -5.82
N LEU A 199 9.96 12.89 -6.47
CA LEU A 199 9.11 11.70 -6.49
C LEU A 199 9.96 10.42 -6.54
N ARG A 200 9.35 9.33 -6.08
CA ARG A 200 9.84 7.96 -6.18
C ARG A 200 8.91 7.16 -7.05
N VAL A 201 9.47 6.34 -7.92
CA VAL A 201 8.72 5.46 -8.81
C VAL A 201 9.05 4.00 -8.47
N THR A 202 8.02 3.21 -8.16
CA THR A 202 8.13 1.77 -7.90
C THR A 202 7.18 1.03 -8.84
N ALA A 203 7.66 -0.02 -9.51
CA ALA A 203 6.79 -0.95 -10.21
C ALA A 203 6.20 -1.93 -9.19
N SER A 204 4.88 -1.90 -9.00
CA SER A 204 4.21 -2.77 -8.05
C SER A 204 4.41 -4.24 -8.45
N GLY A 205 5.05 -5.02 -7.57
CA GLY A 205 5.34 -6.43 -7.81
C GLY A 205 6.53 -6.72 -8.76
N ALA A 206 7.34 -5.73 -9.14
CA ALA A 206 8.49 -5.94 -10.02
C ALA A 206 9.84 -5.49 -9.41
N ARG A 207 10.90 -5.58 -10.22
CA ARG A 207 12.30 -5.31 -9.81
C ARG A 207 12.63 -3.81 -9.69
N GLY A 208 11.94 -2.95 -10.44
CA GLY A 208 12.15 -1.50 -10.36
C GLY A 208 11.50 -0.94 -9.11
N ARG A 209 12.30 -0.49 -8.14
CA ARG A 209 11.79 0.05 -6.87
C ARG A 209 12.53 1.33 -6.52
N ASN A 210 11.79 2.29 -5.97
CA ASN A 210 12.34 3.53 -5.42
C ASN A 210 13.25 4.31 -6.39
N LEU A 211 12.96 4.28 -7.69
CA LEU A 211 13.65 5.13 -8.65
C LEU A 211 13.36 6.59 -8.32
N ARG A 212 14.41 7.38 -8.07
CA ARG A 212 14.26 8.74 -7.57
C ARG A 212 14.29 9.78 -8.68
N PHE A 213 13.47 10.80 -8.53
CA PHE A 213 13.47 12.01 -9.34
C PHE A 213 13.42 13.24 -8.45
N ASN A 214 14.23 14.24 -8.78
CA ASN A 214 14.21 15.54 -8.12
C ASN A 214 13.40 16.53 -8.94
N LYS A 215 12.59 17.36 -8.30
CA LYS A 215 11.89 18.47 -8.96
C LYS A 215 12.91 19.55 -9.32
N THR A 216 12.89 20.03 -10.57
CA THR A 216 13.87 20.99 -11.10
C THR A 216 13.25 22.32 -11.55
N SER A 217 11.94 22.35 -11.78
CA SER A 217 11.16 23.56 -12.15
C SER A 217 9.70 23.38 -11.79
#